data_AF-A0A9C6T095-F1
#
_entry.id   AF-A0A9C6T095-F1
#
_cell.length_a   1.000
_cell.length_b   1.000
_cell.length_c   1.000
_cell.angle_alpha   90.00
_cell.angle_beta   90.00
_cell.angle_gamma   90.00
#
_symmetry.space_group_name_H-M   'P 1'
#
loop_
_entity.id
_entity.type
_entity.pdbx_description
1 polymer ?
#
loop_
_entity_poly.entity_id
_entity_poly.type
_entity_poly.pdbx_seq_one_letter_code
_entity_poly.pdbx_strand_id
1 'polypeptide(L)'
;MVLGENVKRCHNSFSLVLFLIFSGFSFLIRLIPSLILGYTQLNTKCKLLRHDLDKLKSHQEAGDTPEKAFTAVFGKEQPGRVRCYGRTSTKTSLQKEREIAKIKQQHTETISSMKTELHETKDRVQSLEDLVKLLLQQSSLGTDIDEALSLLRAKESTHDINSKQCSNGNDRPSSSTRDPK
;
A
#
# COMPACT_ATOMS: atom_id res chain seq x y z
N MET A 1 50.59 -47.53 0.23
CA MET A 1 50.35 -46.86 -1.06
C MET A 1 48.99 -46.15 -1.02
N VAL A 2 48.87 -44.95 -0.43
CA VAL A 2 47.61 -44.18 -0.42
C VAL A 2 47.84 -42.67 -0.70
N LEU A 3 49.00 -42.31 -1.26
CA LEU A 3 49.32 -40.91 -1.61
C LEU A 3 49.20 -40.60 -3.10
N GLY A 4 49.13 -41.60 -3.98
CA GLY A 4 49.13 -41.40 -5.44
C GLY A 4 47.77 -41.11 -6.07
N GLU A 5 46.66 -41.57 -5.48
CA GLU A 5 45.32 -41.38 -6.04
C GLU A 5 44.70 -40.02 -5.68
N ASN A 6 45.08 -39.45 -4.53
CA ASN A 6 44.59 -38.14 -4.09
C ASN A 6 45.15 -36.98 -4.94
N VAL A 7 46.39 -37.09 -5.42
CA VAL A 7 47.03 -36.04 -6.24
C VAL A 7 46.47 -35.99 -7.66
N LYS A 8 46.19 -37.15 -8.29
CA LYS A 8 45.56 -37.22 -9.63
C LYS A 8 44.10 -36.75 -9.63
N ARG A 9 43.35 -37.04 -8.56
CA ARG A 9 41.97 -36.55 -8.38
C ARG A 9 41.93 -35.03 -8.17
N CYS A 10 42.88 -34.46 -7.42
CA CYS A 10 43.00 -33.01 -7.26
C CYS A 10 43.33 -32.25 -8.56
N HIS A 11 44.23 -32.78 -9.40
CA HIS A 11 44.60 -32.12 -10.65
C HIS A 11 43.45 -32.10 -11.67
N ASN A 12 42.69 -33.19 -11.78
CA ASN A 12 41.49 -33.23 -12.63
C ASN A 12 40.38 -32.31 -12.11
N SER A 13 40.16 -32.25 -10.80
CA SER A 13 39.17 -31.33 -10.21
C SER A 13 39.56 -29.86 -10.43
N PHE A 14 40.84 -29.52 -10.29
CA PHE A 14 41.33 -28.15 -10.53
C PHE A 14 41.16 -27.73 -12.01
N SER A 15 41.48 -28.64 -12.94
CA SER A 15 41.31 -28.39 -14.38
C SER A 15 39.83 -28.24 -14.77
N LEU A 16 38.93 -29.05 -14.20
CA LEU A 16 37.49 -28.96 -14.46
C LEU A 16 36.88 -27.65 -13.93
N VAL A 17 37.28 -27.22 -12.73
CA VAL A 17 36.84 -25.94 -12.15
C VAL A 17 37.32 -24.77 -13.00
N LEU A 18 38.57 -24.80 -13.45
CA LEU A 18 39.11 -23.76 -14.33
C LEU A 18 38.38 -23.71 -15.68
N PHE A 19 38.07 -24.87 -16.26
CA PHE A 19 37.29 -24.97 -17.50
C PHE A 19 35.85 -24.46 -17.36
N LEU A 20 35.19 -24.74 -16.23
CA LEU A 20 33.85 -24.20 -15.93
C LEU A 20 33.88 -22.68 -15.74
N ILE A 21 34.93 -22.14 -15.10
CA ILE A 21 35.12 -20.69 -14.97
C ILE A 21 35.34 -20.05 -16.34
N PHE A 22 36.25 -20.57 -17.17
CA PHE A 22 36.55 -20.00 -18.49
C PHE A 22 35.38 -20.14 -19.48
N SER A 23 34.66 -21.24 -19.47
CA SER A 23 33.47 -21.42 -20.32
C SER A 23 32.31 -20.53 -19.87
N GLY A 24 32.08 -20.40 -18.56
CA GLY A 24 31.09 -19.48 -18.00
C GLY A 24 31.43 -18.01 -18.27
N PHE A 25 32.69 -17.62 -18.15
CA PHE A 25 33.16 -16.26 -18.43
C PHE A 25 33.03 -15.91 -19.92
N SER A 26 33.32 -16.87 -20.81
CA SER A 26 33.10 -16.72 -22.27
C SER A 26 31.63 -16.55 -22.63
N PHE A 27 30.73 -17.19 -21.88
CA PHE A 27 29.29 -17.01 -22.04
C PHE A 27 28.82 -15.63 -21.54
N LEU A 28 29.31 -15.17 -20.39
CA LEU A 28 29.05 -13.83 -19.87
C LEU A 28 29.51 -12.73 -20.84
N ILE A 29 30.72 -12.84 -21.40
CA ILE A 29 31.26 -11.85 -22.34
C ILE A 29 30.36 -11.71 -23.59
N ARG A 30 29.73 -12.81 -24.04
CA ARG A 30 28.78 -12.76 -25.18
C ARG A 30 27.40 -12.25 -24.81
N LEU A 31 26.94 -12.47 -23.57
CA LEU A 31 25.58 -12.12 -23.14
C LEU A 31 25.46 -10.66 -22.68
N ILE A 32 26.54 -10.10 -22.11
CA ILE A 32 26.56 -8.73 -21.56
C ILE A 32 26.26 -7.65 -22.64
N PRO A 33 26.87 -7.64 -23.84
CA PRO A 33 26.57 -6.63 -24.86
C PRO A 33 25.12 -6.69 -25.36
N SER A 34 24.56 -7.89 -25.52
CA SER A 34 23.16 -8.08 -25.92
C SER A 34 22.18 -7.60 -24.85
N LEU A 35 22.49 -7.82 -23.57
CA LEU A 35 21.69 -7.33 -22.45
C LEU A 35 21.74 -5.80 -22.33
N ILE A 36 22.93 -5.20 -22.50
CA ILE A 36 23.11 -3.74 -22.49
C ILE A 36 22.35 -3.10 -23.64
N LEU A 37 22.46 -3.65 -24.87
CA LEU A 37 21.74 -3.14 -26.04
C LEU A 37 20.21 -3.27 -25.87
N GLY A 38 19.73 -4.36 -25.29
CA GLY A 38 18.33 -4.53 -24.93
C GLY A 38 17.86 -3.50 -23.89
N TYR A 39 18.69 -3.24 -22.88
CA TYR A 39 18.38 -2.27 -21.82
C TYR A 39 18.35 -0.82 -22.33
N THR A 40 19.28 -0.44 -23.22
CA THR A 40 19.28 0.90 -23.82
C THR A 40 18.09 1.11 -24.75
N GLN A 41 17.73 0.12 -25.57
CA GLN A 41 16.53 0.16 -26.41
C GLN A 41 15.23 0.21 -25.60
N LEU A 42 15.16 -0.52 -24.48
CA LEU A 42 14.02 -0.45 -23.57
C LEU A 42 13.95 0.91 -22.86
N ASN A 43 15.08 1.45 -22.42
CA ASN A 43 15.15 2.75 -21.76
C ASN A 43 14.71 3.89 -22.67
N THR A 44 15.18 3.92 -23.92
CA THR A 44 14.78 4.93 -24.92
C THR A 44 13.30 4.81 -25.25
N LYS A 45 12.77 3.59 -25.44
CA LYS A 45 11.34 3.35 -25.68
C LYS A 45 10.47 3.79 -24.50
N CYS A 46 10.89 3.50 -23.27
CA CYS A 46 10.21 3.95 -22.05
C CYS A 46 10.31 5.46 -21.81
N LYS A 47 11.37 6.11 -22.30
CA LYS A 47 11.54 7.57 -22.23
C LYS A 47 10.64 8.27 -23.25
N LEU A 48 10.57 7.74 -24.47
CA LEU A 48 9.68 8.25 -25.52
C LEU A 48 8.20 8.10 -25.12
N LEU A 49 7.81 6.93 -24.59
CA LEU A 49 6.45 6.68 -24.11
C LEU A 49 6.01 7.61 -22.98
N ARG A 50 6.93 7.95 -22.06
CA ARG A 50 6.64 8.91 -20.97
C ARG A 50 6.41 10.31 -21.52
N HIS A 51 7.28 10.76 -22.41
CA HIS A 51 7.15 12.07 -23.05
C HIS A 51 5.85 12.20 -23.86
N ASP A 52 5.43 11.14 -24.57
CA ASP A 52 4.18 11.16 -25.34
C ASP A 52 2.94 11.16 -24.42
N LEU A 53 3.01 10.50 -23.26
CA LEU A 53 1.96 10.54 -22.24
C LEU A 53 1.82 11.93 -21.61
N ASP A 54 2.94 12.58 -21.29
CA ASP A 54 2.95 13.91 -20.70
C ASP A 54 2.36 14.95 -21.67
N LYS A 55 2.70 14.86 -22.96
CA LYS A 55 2.08 15.69 -24.01
C LYS A 55 0.58 15.44 -24.15
N LEU A 56 0.14 14.19 -24.09
CA LEU A 56 -1.28 13.88 -24.17
C LEU A 56 -2.05 14.46 -22.98
N LYS A 57 -1.44 14.41 -21.78
CA LYS A 57 -2.02 15.00 -20.57
C LYS A 57 -2.12 16.52 -20.66
N SER A 58 -1.10 17.22 -21.20
CA SER A 58 -1.19 18.66 -21.40
C SER A 58 -2.29 19.08 -22.38
N HIS A 59 -2.54 18.28 -23.43
CA HIS A 59 -3.66 18.53 -24.36
C HIS A 59 -5.03 18.28 -23.71
N GLN A 60 -5.13 17.29 -22.82
CA GLN A 60 -6.34 17.05 -22.03
C GLN A 60 -6.65 18.22 -21.08
N GLU A 61 -5.63 18.77 -20.42
CA GLU A 61 -5.77 19.94 -19.54
C GLU A 61 -6.09 21.22 -20.34
N ALA A 62 -5.59 21.33 -21.57
CA ALA A 62 -5.92 22.42 -22.51
C ALA A 62 -7.34 22.30 -23.11
N GLY A 63 -8.07 21.22 -22.81
CA GLY A 63 -9.43 20.99 -23.31
C GLY A 63 -9.51 20.62 -24.80
N ASP A 64 -8.40 20.19 -25.41
CA ASP A 64 -8.41 19.72 -26.79
C ASP A 64 -9.25 18.44 -26.93
N THR A 65 -9.91 18.28 -28.08
CA THR A 65 -10.64 17.04 -28.36
C THR A 65 -9.66 15.86 -28.41
N PRO A 66 -10.05 14.66 -27.92
CA PRO A 66 -9.16 13.51 -27.83
C PRO A 66 -8.53 13.13 -29.18
N GLU A 67 -9.24 13.34 -30.28
CA GLU A 67 -8.79 13.08 -31.64
C GLU A 67 -7.71 14.06 -32.10
N LYS A 68 -7.84 15.35 -31.76
CA LYS A 68 -6.85 16.39 -32.06
C LYS A 68 -5.58 16.18 -31.23
N ALA A 69 -5.72 15.89 -29.94
CA ALA A 69 -4.60 15.60 -29.04
C ALA A 69 -3.83 14.35 -29.49
N PHE A 70 -4.54 13.28 -29.86
CA PHE A 70 -3.93 12.05 -30.37
C PHE A 70 -3.20 12.29 -31.70
N THR A 71 -3.82 13.02 -32.62
CA THR A 71 -3.21 13.37 -33.91
C THR A 71 -1.98 14.25 -33.75
N ALA A 72 -1.97 15.17 -32.77
CA ALA A 72 -0.81 16.02 -32.49
C ALA A 72 0.39 15.24 -31.93
N VAL A 73 0.15 14.22 -31.10
CA VAL A 73 1.21 13.42 -30.45
C VAL A 73 1.68 12.25 -31.32
N PHE A 74 0.74 11.53 -31.95
CA PHE A 74 1.01 10.28 -32.67
C PHE A 74 0.88 10.42 -34.20
N GLY A 75 0.47 11.58 -34.70
CA GLY A 75 0.15 11.80 -36.11
C GLY A 75 -1.22 11.26 -36.51
N LYS A 76 -1.60 11.47 -37.77
CA LYS A 76 -2.86 10.98 -38.33
C LYS A 76 -2.89 9.45 -38.28
N GLU A 77 -3.93 8.89 -37.65
CA GLU A 77 -4.11 7.44 -37.54
C GLU A 77 -4.22 6.81 -38.94
N GLN A 78 -3.36 5.83 -39.23
CA GLN A 78 -3.34 5.15 -40.52
C GLN A 78 -4.36 4.01 -40.54
N PRO A 79 -5.17 3.87 -41.60
CA PRO A 79 -6.12 2.77 -41.72
C PRO A 79 -5.36 1.43 -41.74
N GLY A 80 -5.63 0.57 -40.75
CA GLY A 80 -4.97 -0.74 -40.60
C GLY A 80 -4.02 -0.84 -39.40
N ARG A 81 -3.69 0.26 -38.71
CA ARG A 81 -2.99 0.19 -37.42
C ARG A 81 -4.03 -0.07 -36.34
N VAL A 82 -3.95 -1.22 -35.68
CA VAL A 82 -4.85 -1.56 -34.57
C VAL A 82 -4.66 -0.55 -33.44
N ARG A 83 -5.73 0.18 -33.12
CA ARG A 83 -5.79 0.98 -31.91
C ARG A 83 -5.87 0.04 -30.71
N CYS A 84 -4.72 -0.17 -30.07
CA CYS A 84 -4.71 -0.77 -28.74
C CYS A 84 -5.35 0.24 -27.78
N TYR A 85 -6.67 0.19 -27.66
CA TYR A 85 -7.33 0.74 -26.49
C TYR A 85 -6.76 -0.05 -25.30
N GLY A 86 -5.74 0.52 -24.63
CA GLY A 86 -5.32 0.00 -23.33
C GLY A 86 -6.54 -0.13 -22.43
N ARG A 87 -6.48 -1.01 -21.41
CA ARG A 87 -7.59 -1.29 -20.46
C ARG A 87 -8.43 -0.04 -20.23
N THR A 88 -9.50 0.09 -21.02
CA THR A 88 -10.35 1.26 -20.96
C THR A 88 -11.04 1.15 -19.61
N SER A 89 -11.06 2.25 -18.85
CA SER A 89 -11.74 2.30 -17.55
C SER A 89 -13.14 1.73 -17.74
N THR A 90 -13.35 0.49 -17.34
CA THR A 90 -14.62 -0.18 -17.55
C THR A 90 -15.64 0.57 -16.70
N LYS A 91 -16.91 0.59 -17.11
CA LYS A 91 -17.99 1.24 -16.35
C LYS A 91 -17.97 0.84 -14.87
N THR A 92 -17.57 -0.40 -14.58
CA THR A 92 -17.38 -0.96 -13.25
C THR A 92 -16.16 -0.39 -12.49
N SER A 93 -15.05 -0.07 -13.16
CA SER A 93 -13.89 0.60 -12.55
C SER A 93 -14.23 2.02 -12.11
N LEU A 94 -14.88 2.80 -12.98
CA LEU A 94 -15.31 4.16 -12.65
C LEU A 94 -16.35 4.19 -11.52
N GLN A 95 -17.22 3.18 -11.46
CA GLN A 95 -18.17 3.02 -10.36
C GLN A 95 -17.47 2.74 -9.04
N LYS A 96 -16.50 1.81 -9.03
CA LYS A 96 -15.68 1.51 -7.84
C LYS A 96 -14.92 2.75 -7.34
N GLU A 97 -14.35 3.55 -8.24
CA GLU A 97 -13.67 4.80 -7.86
C GLU A 97 -14.61 5.81 -7.19
N ARG A 98 -15.86 5.95 -7.68
CA ARG A 98 -16.87 6.80 -7.03
C ARG A 98 -17.30 6.27 -5.67
N GLU A 99 -17.48 4.96 -5.53
CA GLU A 99 -17.82 4.33 -4.25
C GLU A 99 -16.69 4.55 -3.23
N ILE A 100 -15.43 4.39 -3.64
CA ILE A 100 -14.25 4.67 -2.81
C ILE A 100 -14.21 6.15 -2.40
N ALA A 101 -14.50 7.08 -3.33
CA ALA A 101 -14.54 8.51 -3.02
C ALA A 101 -15.62 8.84 -1.98
N LYS A 102 -16.82 8.27 -2.12
CA LYS A 102 -17.91 8.44 -1.15
C LYS A 102 -17.54 7.92 0.25
N ILE A 103 -16.95 6.74 0.33
CA ILE A 103 -16.51 6.15 1.62
C ILE A 103 -15.45 7.05 2.27
N LYS A 104 -14.47 7.55 1.50
CA LYS A 104 -13.45 8.47 2.02
C LYS A 104 -14.05 9.77 2.56
N GLN A 105 -15.03 10.33 1.84
CA GLN A 105 -15.72 11.54 2.27
C GLN A 105 -16.50 11.30 3.57
N GLN A 106 -17.33 10.24 3.62
CA GLN A 106 -18.09 9.89 4.83
C GLN A 106 -17.20 9.65 6.04
N HIS A 107 -16.06 8.98 5.84
CA HIS A 107 -15.09 8.75 6.91
C HIS A 107 -14.48 10.07 7.41
N THR A 108 -14.17 10.99 6.51
CA THR A 108 -13.63 12.32 6.87
C THR A 108 -14.66 13.14 7.65
N GLU A 109 -15.92 13.14 7.22
CA GLU A 109 -17.03 13.81 7.90
C GLU A 109 -17.27 13.21 9.30
N THR A 110 -17.28 11.87 9.40
CA THR A 110 -17.46 11.16 10.67
C THR A 110 -16.34 11.48 11.66
N ILE A 111 -15.07 11.45 11.22
CA ILE A 111 -13.93 11.85 12.06
C ILE A 111 -14.06 13.30 12.52
N SER A 112 -14.47 14.19 11.63
CA SER A 112 -14.66 15.60 11.98
C SER A 112 -15.76 15.77 13.03
N SER A 113 -16.90 15.08 12.88
CA SER A 113 -18.01 15.11 13.86
C SER A 113 -17.56 14.61 15.23
N MET A 114 -16.94 13.44 15.27
CA MET A 114 -16.43 12.85 16.52
C MET A 114 -15.39 13.74 17.20
N LYS A 115 -14.52 14.41 16.42
CA LYS A 115 -13.53 15.34 16.97
C LYS A 115 -14.20 16.56 17.63
N THR A 116 -15.25 17.09 17.02
CA THR A 116 -16.02 18.21 17.59
C THR A 116 -16.74 17.79 18.88
N GLU A 117 -17.40 16.63 18.88
CA GLU A 117 -18.07 16.08 20.07
C GLU A 117 -17.07 15.82 21.22
N LEU A 118 -15.87 15.32 20.90
CA LEU A 118 -14.81 15.12 21.89
C LEU A 118 -14.35 16.46 22.49
N HIS A 119 -14.21 17.50 21.67
CA HIS A 119 -13.85 18.83 22.17
C HIS A 119 -14.94 19.39 23.10
N GLU A 120 -16.21 19.30 22.70
CA GLU A 120 -17.34 19.77 23.52
C GLU A 120 -17.42 19.02 24.86
N THR A 121 -17.29 17.69 24.84
CA THR A 121 -17.30 16.89 26.07
C THR A 121 -16.11 17.21 26.96
N LYS A 122 -14.93 17.41 26.38
CA LYS A 122 -13.74 17.87 27.12
C LYS A 122 -13.95 19.22 27.79
N ASP A 123 -14.53 20.19 27.08
CA ASP A 123 -14.82 21.52 27.64
C ASP A 123 -15.83 21.43 28.79
N ARG A 124 -16.87 20.59 28.64
CA ARG A 124 -17.87 20.35 29.70
C ARG A 124 -17.23 19.70 30.93
N VAL A 125 -16.36 18.72 30.74
CA VAL A 125 -15.61 18.08 31.86
C VAL A 125 -14.72 19.11 32.54
N GLN A 126 -13.99 19.94 31.80
CA GLN A 126 -13.14 20.98 32.38
C GLN A 126 -13.95 22.00 33.20
N SER A 127 -15.11 22.42 32.69
CA SER A 127 -16.00 23.32 33.42
C SER A 127 -16.53 22.68 34.71
N LEU A 128 -16.85 21.38 34.69
CA LEU A 128 -17.25 20.65 35.89
C LEU A 128 -16.11 20.53 36.90
N GLU A 129 -14.89 20.25 36.45
CA GLU A 129 -13.71 20.22 37.33
C GLU A 129 -13.52 21.56 38.06
N ASP A 130 -13.69 22.68 37.34
CA ASP A 130 -13.52 24.02 37.93
C ASP A 130 -14.64 24.38 38.90
N LEU A 131 -15.88 23.96 38.62
CA LEU A 131 -16.99 24.10 39.56
C LEU A 131 -16.73 23.31 40.85
N VAL A 132 -16.26 22.06 40.73
CA VAL A 132 -15.92 21.22 41.88
C VAL A 132 -14.81 21.85 42.71
N LYS A 133 -13.76 22.40 42.07
CA LYS A 133 -12.72 23.17 42.78
C LYS A 133 -13.31 24.34 43.56
N LEU A 134 -14.20 25.12 42.95
CA LEU A 134 -14.83 26.28 43.60
C LEU A 134 -15.69 25.85 44.80
N LEU A 135 -16.50 24.80 44.65
CA LEU A 135 -17.34 24.29 45.74
C LEU A 135 -16.49 23.72 46.89
N LEU A 136 -15.41 23.00 46.60
CA LEU A 136 -14.47 22.50 47.61
C LEU A 136 -13.76 23.64 48.36
N GLN A 137 -13.34 24.69 47.65
CA GLN A 137 -12.79 25.90 48.25
C GLN A 137 -13.81 26.60 49.17
N GLN A 138 -15.09 26.60 48.80
CA GLN A 138 -16.17 27.16 49.61
C GLN A 138 -16.56 26.28 50.81
N SER A 139 -16.45 24.94 50.70
CA SER A 139 -16.96 24.00 51.70
C SER A 139 -16.02 23.70 52.86
N SER A 140 -14.71 23.95 52.76
CA SER A 140 -13.82 23.68 53.89
C SER A 140 -12.45 24.37 53.81
N LEU A 141 -12.18 25.19 54.81
CA LEU A 141 -10.95 25.13 55.59
C LEU A 141 -10.69 23.65 55.98
N GLY A 142 -9.90 22.87 55.21
CA GLY A 142 -9.28 21.65 55.78
C GLY A 142 -9.14 20.35 54.97
N THR A 143 -9.54 20.22 53.70
CA THR A 143 -9.19 19.03 52.90
C THR A 143 -8.34 19.40 51.69
N ASP A 144 -7.19 18.74 51.54
CA ASP A 144 -6.22 18.91 50.47
C ASP A 144 -6.89 18.69 49.10
N ILE A 145 -7.05 19.79 48.34
CA ILE A 145 -7.81 19.83 47.08
C ILE A 145 -7.14 18.91 46.04
N ASP A 146 -5.82 18.75 46.11
CA ASP A 146 -5.04 17.97 45.15
C ASP A 146 -5.21 16.45 45.34
N GLU A 147 -5.33 15.97 46.58
CA GLU A 147 -5.61 14.55 46.88
C GLU A 147 -7.01 14.12 46.41
N ALA A 148 -8.04 14.95 46.63
CA ALA A 148 -9.41 14.68 46.17
C ALA A 148 -9.54 14.67 44.64
N LEU A 149 -8.87 15.60 43.95
CA LEU A 149 -8.83 15.64 42.48
C LEU A 149 -8.05 14.46 41.88
N SER A 150 -7.01 13.98 42.58
CA SER A 150 -6.23 12.82 42.16
C SER A 150 -7.06 11.53 42.22
N LEU A 151 -7.91 11.37 43.25
CA LEU A 151 -8.83 10.22 43.38
C LEU A 151 -9.93 10.21 42.30
N LEU A 152 -10.47 11.39 41.92
CA LEU A 152 -11.46 11.51 40.86
C LEU A 152 -10.88 11.15 39.48
N ARG A 153 -9.70 11.69 39.15
CA ARG A 153 -9.00 11.36 37.89
C ARG A 153 -8.55 9.91 37.82
N ALA A 154 -8.14 9.32 38.95
CA ALA A 154 -7.81 7.90 39.00
C ALA A 154 -9.00 6.99 38.70
N LYS A 155 -10.23 7.39 39.04
CA LYS A 155 -11.45 6.62 38.75
C LYS A 155 -11.89 6.67 37.28
N GLU A 156 -11.46 7.66 36.51
CA GLU A 156 -11.73 7.74 35.07
C GLU A 156 -10.83 6.79 34.25
N SER A 157 -9.72 6.33 34.84
CA SER A 157 -8.73 5.45 34.22
C SER A 157 -9.15 3.97 34.12
N THR A 158 -10.13 3.50 34.90
CA THR A 158 -10.63 2.12 34.79
C THR A 158 -11.70 1.98 33.71
N HIS A 159 -11.31 2.19 32.45
CA HIS A 159 -11.97 1.51 31.32
C HIS A 159 -11.20 0.22 31.05
N ASP A 160 -11.27 -0.72 32.00
CA ASP A 160 -10.80 -2.08 31.76
C ASP A 160 -11.80 -2.81 30.87
N ILE A 161 -11.30 -3.07 29.67
CA ILE A 161 -11.69 -4.05 28.68
C ILE A 161 -12.25 -5.31 29.36
N ASN A 162 -13.57 -5.51 29.31
CA ASN A 162 -14.12 -6.84 29.58
C ASN A 162 -13.96 -7.71 28.33
N SER A 163 -12.77 -8.30 28.24
CA SER A 163 -12.52 -9.53 27.50
C SER A 163 -13.29 -10.67 28.19
N LYS A 164 -14.35 -11.17 27.55
CA LYS A 164 -14.78 -12.56 27.71
C LYS A 164 -14.68 -13.28 26.38
N GLN A 165 -13.56 -13.98 26.25
CA GLN A 165 -13.38 -15.16 25.42
C GLN A 165 -14.53 -16.15 25.67
N CYS A 166 -15.27 -16.50 24.60
CA CYS A 166 -16.02 -17.75 24.53
C CYS A 166 -15.48 -18.57 23.35
N SER A 167 -15.12 -19.80 23.69
CA SER A 167 -14.45 -20.82 22.90
C SER A 167 -15.30 -21.42 21.77
N ASN A 168 -14.62 -21.64 20.65
CA ASN A 168 -14.64 -22.82 19.77
C ASN A 168 -16.00 -23.35 19.25
N GLY A 169 -16.20 -23.23 17.93
CA GLY A 169 -17.21 -23.94 17.17
C GLY A 169 -16.77 -24.03 15.70
N ASN A 170 -16.01 -25.07 15.36
CA ASN A 170 -15.66 -25.41 14.00
C ASN A 170 -16.85 -26.12 13.34
N ASP A 171 -17.62 -25.44 12.50
CA ASP A 171 -18.55 -26.11 11.57
C ASP A 171 -18.03 -25.98 10.15
N ARG A 172 -17.27 -27.00 9.76
CA ARG A 172 -16.91 -27.32 8.37
C ARG A 172 -17.96 -28.28 7.83
N PRO A 173 -18.76 -27.91 6.81
CA PRO A 173 -19.41 -28.90 5.99
C PRO A 173 -18.44 -29.31 4.87
N SER A 174 -17.93 -30.52 4.94
CA SER A 174 -17.32 -31.19 3.79
C SER A 174 -17.81 -32.63 3.76
N SER A 175 -18.78 -32.89 2.90
CA SER A 175 -19.07 -34.15 2.19
C SER A 175 -20.40 -33.93 1.47
N SER A 176 -20.75 -34.55 0.36
CA SER A 176 -20.11 -35.42 -0.60
C SER A 176 -21.16 -35.57 -1.71
N THR A 177 -20.70 -35.54 -2.95
CA THR A 177 -21.26 -36.14 -4.18
C THR A 177 -22.62 -36.86 -4.08
N ARG A 178 -23.55 -36.50 -5.00
CA ARG A 178 -24.23 -37.43 -5.92
C ARG A 178 -25.24 -36.72 -6.83
N ASP A 179 -25.00 -36.78 -8.14
CA ASP A 179 -26.05 -36.85 -9.17
C ASP A 179 -26.87 -38.15 -8.99
N PRO A 180 -28.19 -38.15 -9.26
CA PRO A 180 -28.74 -38.61 -10.55
C PRO A 180 -29.97 -37.76 -10.99
N LYS A 181 -30.49 -37.74 -12.22
CA LYS A 181 -30.72 -38.76 -13.26
C LYS A 181 -31.04 -38.03 -14.57
#